data_AF-A0A0S6X864-F1
#
_entry.id   AF-A0A0S6X864-F1
#
_cell.length_a   1.000
_cell.length_b   1.000
_cell.length_c   1.000
_cell.angle_alpha   90.00
_cell.angle_beta   90.00
_cell.angle_gamma   90.00
#
_symmetry.space_group_name_H-M   'P 1'
#
loop_
_entity.id
_entity.type
_entity.pdbx_description
1 polymer ?
#
loop_
_entity_poly.entity_id
_entity_poly.type
_entity_poly.pdbx_seq_one_letter_code
_entity_poly.pdbx_strand_id
1 'polypeptide(L)'
;MRENNIAKAEKNIDIDFRGGIDLDRAGQNQSARMVVYEKDPVNLVFHIPMPLMFHAPEQRGMELLVNGEYKYSGVEFRYPKSALYIDGI
;
A
#
# COMPACT_ATOMS: atom_id res chain seq x y z
N MET A 1 -7.70 3.74 -15.58
CA MET A 1 -6.75 2.92 -16.36
C MET A 1 -7.20 1.45 -16.40
N ARG A 2 -8.47 1.16 -16.76
CA ARG A 2 -9.05 -0.20 -16.73
C ARG A 2 -9.17 -0.88 -18.10
N GLU A 3 -9.06 -0.12 -19.19
CA GLU A 3 -9.51 -0.56 -20.52
C GLU A 3 -8.41 -1.19 -21.39
N ASN A 4 -7.13 -0.95 -21.10
CA ASN A 4 -6.01 -1.45 -21.92
C ASN A 4 -5.17 -2.52 -21.21
N ASN A 5 -5.83 -3.48 -20.55
CA ASN A 5 -5.12 -4.59 -19.90
C ASN A 5 -4.98 -5.78 -20.86
N ILE A 6 -3.80 -5.95 -21.46
CA ILE A 6 -3.47 -7.08 -22.35
C ILE A 6 -3.62 -8.42 -21.62
N ALA A 7 -3.34 -8.49 -20.31
CA ALA A 7 -3.47 -9.72 -19.54
C ALA A 7 -4.93 -10.19 -19.43
N LYS A 8 -5.89 -9.26 -19.46
CA LYS A 8 -7.31 -9.60 -19.51
C LYS A 8 -7.71 -10.13 -20.89
N ALA A 9 -7.15 -9.55 -21.96
CA ALA A 9 -7.43 -9.97 -23.33
C ALA A 9 -6.86 -11.37 -23.64
N GLU A 10 -5.62 -11.66 -23.23
CA GLU A 10 -4.93 -12.90 -23.59
C GLU A 10 -5.15 -14.03 -22.59
N LYS A 11 -5.22 -13.70 -21.29
CA LYS A 11 -5.22 -14.70 -20.20
C LYS A 11 -6.48 -14.64 -19.34
N ASN A 12 -7.40 -13.71 -19.62
CA ASN A 12 -8.59 -13.44 -18.80
C ASN A 12 -8.26 -13.15 -17.32
N ILE A 13 -7.10 -12.53 -17.06
CA ILE A 13 -6.67 -12.14 -15.71
C ILE A 13 -6.89 -10.64 -15.55
N ASP A 14 -7.70 -10.25 -14.56
CA ASP A 14 -7.89 -8.84 -14.23
C ASP A 14 -6.75 -8.36 -13.32
N ILE A 15 -6.07 -7.30 -13.74
CA ILE A 15 -4.93 -6.69 -13.04
C ILE A 15 -5.27 -5.22 -12.83
N ASP A 16 -5.13 -4.76 -11.59
CA ASP A 16 -5.36 -3.37 -11.21
C ASP A 16 -4.02 -2.65 -11.03
N PHE A 17 -3.76 -1.65 -11.87
CA PHE A 17 -2.58 -0.79 -11.78
C PHE A 17 -2.92 0.49 -11.04
N ARG A 18 -2.16 0.79 -9.99
CA ARG A 18 -2.30 2.01 -9.19
C ARG A 18 -0.97 2.73 -9.12
N GLY A 19 -1.01 4.06 -9.20
CA GLY A 19 0.15 4.89 -8.90
C GLY A 19 0.51 4.74 -7.42
N GLY A 20 1.75 4.37 -7.15
CA GLY A 20 2.31 4.35 -5.80
C GLY A 20 3.07 5.64 -5.52
N ILE A 21 3.00 6.13 -4.30
CA ILE A 21 3.78 7.28 -3.84
C ILE A 21 5.23 6.81 -3.63
N ASP A 22 6.20 7.66 -3.97
CA ASP A 22 7.65 7.41 -3.81
C ASP A 22 8.25 6.25 -4.62
N LEU A 23 7.58 5.81 -5.69
CA LEU A 23 8.07 4.72 -6.55
C LEU A 23 8.95 5.17 -7.72
N ASP A 24 8.95 6.46 -8.07
CA ASP A 24 9.62 6.99 -9.28
C ASP A 24 11.14 6.87 -9.26
N ARG A 25 11.77 6.81 -8.08
CA ARG A 25 13.23 6.71 -7.90
C ARG A 25 13.67 5.61 -6.94
N ALA A 26 12.75 4.72 -6.57
CA ALA A 26 13.01 3.68 -5.57
C ALA A 26 13.74 2.45 -6.15
N GLY A 27 13.85 2.34 -7.47
CA GLY A 27 14.53 1.24 -8.15
C GLY A 27 16.05 1.34 -8.14
N GLN A 28 16.70 0.27 -8.61
CA GLN A 28 18.14 0.27 -8.84
C GLN A 28 18.56 1.46 -9.71
N ASN A 29 19.67 2.13 -9.34
CA ASN A 29 20.18 3.31 -10.05
C ASN A 29 19.16 4.48 -10.17
N GLN A 30 18.28 4.65 -9.20
CA GLN A 30 17.23 5.70 -9.19
C GLN A 30 16.20 5.54 -10.32
N SER A 31 16.00 4.33 -10.84
CA SER A 31 14.93 4.05 -11.79
C SER A 31 13.57 4.02 -11.10
N ALA A 32 12.49 4.08 -11.89
CA ALA A 32 11.17 3.76 -11.38
C ALA A 32 11.09 2.29 -10.95
N ARG A 33 10.25 2.03 -9.95
CA ARG A 33 9.99 0.71 -9.37
C ARG A 33 8.51 0.43 -9.35
N MET A 34 8.11 -0.80 -9.67
CA MET A 34 6.76 -1.31 -9.47
C MET A 34 6.78 -2.46 -8.47
N VAL A 35 5.73 -2.51 -7.64
CA VAL A 35 5.45 -3.64 -6.76
C VAL A 35 4.24 -4.36 -7.30
N VAL A 36 4.39 -5.64 -7.60
CA VAL A 36 3.30 -6.52 -7.98
C VAL A 36 3.07 -7.48 -6.83
N TYR A 37 1.82 -7.64 -6.40
CA TYR A 37 1.48 -8.58 -5.35
C TYR A 37 0.12 -9.20 -5.62
N GLU A 38 -0.08 -10.40 -5.07
CA GLU A 38 -1.40 -11.01 -5.02
C GLU A 38 -2.17 -10.50 -3.79
N LYS A 39 -3.39 -9.99 -4.02
CA LYS A 39 -4.25 -9.50 -2.95
C LYS A 39 -5.00 -10.66 -2.30
N ASP A 40 -4.28 -11.46 -1.52
CA ASP A 40 -4.81 -12.59 -0.74
C ASP A 40 -4.42 -12.47 0.75
N PRO A 41 -5.38 -12.44 1.70
CA PRO A 41 -5.12 -12.38 3.14
C PRO A 41 -4.35 -13.60 3.70
N VAL A 42 -4.26 -14.69 2.95
CA VAL A 42 -3.42 -15.83 3.31
C VAL A 42 -1.95 -15.49 3.04
N ASN A 43 -1.66 -14.79 1.95
CA ASN A 43 -0.30 -14.54 1.45
C ASN A 43 0.31 -13.22 1.94
N LEU A 44 -0.51 -12.18 2.12
CA LEU A 44 -0.08 -10.84 2.50
C LEU A 44 -1.04 -10.25 3.53
N VAL A 45 -0.49 -9.85 4.68
CA VAL A 45 -1.29 -9.27 5.77
C VAL A 45 -0.67 -7.98 6.26
N PHE A 46 -1.49 -6.93 6.32
CA PHE A 46 -1.15 -5.69 6.99
C PHE A 46 -1.75 -5.70 8.39
N HIS A 47 -0.90 -5.64 9.40
CA HIS A 47 -1.33 -5.71 10.79
C HIS A 47 -1.68 -4.31 11.31
N ILE A 48 -2.89 -4.14 11.82
CA ILE A 48 -3.35 -2.90 12.47
C ILE A 48 -3.68 -3.22 13.93
N PRO A 49 -2.68 -3.20 14.84
CA PRO A 49 -2.92 -3.42 16.26
C PRO A 49 -3.88 -2.39 16.87
N MET A 50 -3.82 -1.13 16.42
CA MET A 50 -4.68 -0.06 16.92
C MET A 50 -5.09 0.83 15.75
N PRO A 51 -6.38 0.85 15.39
CA PRO A 51 -6.88 1.79 14.40
C PRO A 51 -6.73 3.23 14.91
N LEU A 52 -6.84 4.21 14.01
CA LEU A 52 -6.83 5.62 14.40
C LEU A 52 -8.01 5.90 15.33
N MET A 53 -7.70 6.31 16.55
CA MET A 53 -8.68 6.73 17.55
C MET A 53 -8.44 8.17 17.95
N PHE A 54 -9.52 8.93 18.10
CA PHE A 54 -9.47 10.31 18.56
C PHE A 54 -9.75 10.37 20.05
N HIS A 55 -8.93 11.15 20.77
CA HIS A 55 -9.10 11.43 22.17
C HIS A 55 -10.17 12.49 22.40
N ALA A 56 -10.60 12.63 23.66
CA ALA A 56 -11.50 13.70 24.06
C ALA A 56 -10.90 15.07 23.69
N PRO A 57 -11.70 16.01 23.16
CA PRO A 57 -11.21 17.33 22.81
C PRO A 57 -10.70 18.10 24.03
N GLU A 58 -9.51 18.69 23.92
CA GLU A 58 -8.93 19.55 24.95
C GLU A 58 -8.98 21.01 24.49
N GLN A 59 -9.53 21.91 25.32
CA GLN A 59 -9.53 23.34 25.01
C GLN A 59 -8.15 23.93 25.33
N ARG A 60 -7.47 24.45 24.30
CA ARG A 60 -6.16 25.09 24.43
C ARG A 60 -6.26 26.55 24.01
N GLY A 61 -6.53 27.43 24.97
CA GLY A 61 -6.82 28.84 24.70
C GLY A 61 -8.17 29.02 23.99
N MET A 62 -8.14 29.62 22.79
CA MET A 62 -9.32 29.77 21.91
C MET A 62 -9.46 28.63 20.88
N GLU A 63 -8.56 27.65 20.90
CA GLU A 63 -8.57 26.51 19.98
C GLU A 63 -9.02 25.23 20.67
N LEU A 64 -9.56 24.30 19.89
CA LEU A 64 -9.91 22.95 20.32
C LEU A 64 -8.94 21.95 19.70
N LEU A 65 -8.11 21.33 20.53
CA LEU A 65 -7.16 20.31 20.09
C LEU A 65 -7.79 18.93 20.24
N VAL A 66 -7.83 18.15 19.15
CA VAL A 66 -8.26 16.75 19.18
C VAL A 66 -7.07 15.89 18.79
N ASN A 67 -6.48 15.23 19.78
CA ASN A 67 -5.36 14.33 19.55
C ASN A 67 -5.86 13.02 18.93
N GLY A 68 -5.12 12.50 17.96
CA GLY A 68 -5.35 11.18 17.38
C GLY A 68 -4.17 10.26 17.65
N GLU A 69 -4.43 9.03 18.07
CA GLU A 69 -3.40 7.99 18.22
C GLU A 69 -3.70 6.81 17.29
N TYR A 70 -2.65 6.22 16.74
CA TYR A 70 -2.74 5.03 15.91
C TYR A 70 -1.49 4.18 16.09
N LYS A 71 -1.62 2.88 15.85
CA LYS A 71 -0.49 1.96 15.75
C LYS A 71 -0.69 1.06 14.55
N TYR A 72 0.05 1.39 13.49
CA TYR A 72 0.21 0.51 12.34
C TYR A 72 1.44 -0.36 12.53
N SER A 73 1.30 -1.64 12.22
CA SER A 73 2.43 -2.56 12.13
C SER A 73 2.78 -2.76 10.65
N GLY A 74 3.87 -3.49 10.39
CA GLY A 74 4.34 -3.75 9.04
C GLY A 74 3.40 -4.63 8.22
N VAL A 75 3.72 -4.71 6.92
CA VAL A 75 3.16 -5.73 6.02
C VAL A 75 4.00 -7.00 6.16
N GLU A 76 3.33 -8.11 6.46
CA GLU A 76 3.94 -9.43 6.52
C GLU A 76 3.72 -10.16 5.19
N PHE A 77 4.82 -10.62 4.59
CA PHE A 77 4.81 -11.50 3.42
C PHE A 77 4.99 -12.94 3.90
N ARG A 78 3.91 -13.71 3.95
CA ARG A 78 3.95 -15.08 4.51
C ARG A 78 4.64 -16.08 3.58
N TYR A 79 4.41 -15.96 2.28
CA TYR A 79 4.96 -16.88 1.28
C TYR A 79 5.91 -16.16 0.33
N PRO A 80 7.07 -16.77 -0.01
CA PRO A 80 7.95 -16.24 -1.03
C PRO A 80 7.23 -16.25 -2.39
N LYS A 81 7.45 -15.21 -3.21
CA LYS A 81 6.80 -14.95 -4.50
C LYS A 81 5.34 -14.46 -4.45
N SER A 82 4.77 -14.20 -3.27
CA SER A 82 3.48 -13.50 -3.17
C SER A 82 3.55 -12.05 -3.61
N ALA A 83 4.75 -11.48 -3.64
CA ALA A 83 5.04 -10.17 -4.21
C ALA A 83 6.39 -10.17 -4.95
N LEU A 84 6.52 -9.25 -5.91
CA LEU A 84 7.71 -9.02 -6.71
C LEU A 84 7.95 -7.52 -6.88
N TYR A 85 9.21 -7.13 -6.74
CA TYR A 85 9.69 -5.80 -7.11
C TYR A 85 10.28 -5.86 -8.52
N ILE A 86 9.84 -4.94 -9.38
CA ILE A 86 10.34 -4.79 -10.74
C ILE A 86 10.93 -3.39 -10.86
N ASP A 87 12.19 -3.31 -11.25
CA ASP A 87 12.93 -2.06 -11.44
C ASP A 87 13.16 -1.79 -12.92
N GLY A 88 13.26 -0.52 -13.30
CA GLY A 88 13.63 -0.10 -14.66
C GLY A 88 12.47 -0.06 -15.65
N ILE A 89 11.26 0.21 -15.16
CA ILE A 89 10.04 0.39 -15.97
C ILE A 89 9.79 1.84 -16.36
#